data_AF-A0A8T2XHL3-F1
#
_entry.id   AF-A0A8T2XHL3-F1
#
_cell.length_a   1.000
_cell.length_b   1.000
_cell.length_c   1.000
_cell.angle_alpha   90.00
_cell.angle_beta   90.00
_cell.angle_gamma   90.00
#
_symmetry.space_group_name_H-M   'P 1'
#
loop_
_entity.id
_entity.type
_entity.pdbx_description
1 polymer ?
#
loop_
_entity_poly.entity_id
_entity_poly.type
_entity_poly.pdbx_seq_one_letter_code
_entity_poly.pdbx_strand_id
1 'polypeptide(L)'
;PFGVSLLVAGFDDKGPQLYQVDPSGSYFSWKASAMGKNVSNAKTFLEKRYTDDMELDDAVHTAILTLKEGFEGQISGKNIEIGIIGADKQFRHALS
;
A
#
# COMPACT_ATOMS: atom_id res chain seq x y z
N PRO A 1 6.96 20.06 13.94
CA PRO A 1 6.53 19.10 12.89
C PRO A 1 7.01 17.68 13.22
N PHE A 2 6.11 16.70 13.19
CA PHE A 2 6.53 15.29 13.20
C PHE A 2 7.02 14.96 11.79
N GLY A 3 8.29 14.61 11.63
CA GLY A 3 8.92 14.35 10.32
C GLY A 3 8.50 13.00 9.72
N VAL A 4 7.20 12.71 9.69
CA VAL A 4 6.63 11.44 9.24
C VAL A 4 5.53 11.71 8.21
N SER A 5 5.46 10.83 7.24
CA SER A 5 4.37 10.77 6.27
C SER A 5 3.61 9.46 6.50
N LEU A 6 2.30 9.45 6.26
CA LEU A 6 1.43 8.31 6.51
C LEU A 6 0.73 7.85 5.22
N LEU A 7 0.55 6.54 5.09
CA LEU A 7 -0.48 5.95 4.24
C LEU A 7 -1.62 5.48 5.13
N VAL A 8 -2.84 5.92 4.81
CA VAL A 8 -4.05 5.58 5.55
C VAL A 8 -5.00 4.87 4.58
N ALA A 9 -5.21 3.58 4.80
CA ALA A 9 -6.17 2.77 4.06
C ALA A 9 -7.43 2.56 4.90
N GLY A 10 -8.59 2.67 4.28
CA GLY A 10 -9.89 2.57 4.93
C GLY A 10 -10.96 1.98 4.02
N PHE A 11 -12.06 1.55 4.62
CA PHE A 11 -13.28 1.17 3.91
C PHE A 11 -14.46 1.81 4.64
N ASP A 12 -15.26 2.60 3.92
CA ASP A 12 -16.46 3.25 4.44
C ASP A 12 -17.63 3.11 3.46
N ASP A 13 -18.73 3.84 3.68
CA ASP A 13 -19.92 3.82 2.82
C ASP A 13 -19.65 4.26 1.37
N LYS A 14 -18.50 4.88 1.09
CA LYS A 14 -18.04 5.26 -0.26
C LYS A 14 -17.09 4.23 -0.87
N GLY A 15 -16.88 3.10 -0.20
CA GLY A 15 -16.01 2.01 -0.64
C GLY A 15 -14.56 2.15 -0.14
N PRO A 16 -13.60 1.46 -0.77
CA PRO A 16 -12.20 1.47 -0.36
C PRO A 16 -11.54 2.82 -0.66
N GLN A 17 -10.76 3.34 0.29
CA GLN A 17 -10.06 4.61 0.20
C GLN A 17 -8.60 4.47 0.64
N LEU A 18 -7.69 5.15 -0.07
CA LEU A 18 -6.28 5.26 0.30
C LEU A 18 -5.86 6.73 0.27
N TYR A 19 -5.34 7.21 1.39
CA TYR A 19 -4.84 8.57 1.54
C TYR A 19 -3.37 8.59 1.92
N GLN A 20 -2.62 9.50 1.30
CA GLN A 20 -1.28 9.84 1.73
C GLN A 20 -1.34 11.17 2.47
N VAL A 21 -0.77 11.24 3.68
CA VAL A 21 -0.66 12.45 4.49
C VAL A 21 0.82 12.80 4.63
N ASP A 22 1.18 14.04 4.30
CA ASP A 22 2.55 14.54 4.42
C ASP A 22 2.77 15.31 5.74
N PRO A 23 4.03 15.64 6.12
CA PRO A 23 4.33 16.30 7.39
C PRO A 23 3.76 17.73 7.50
N SER A 24 3.33 18.33 6.38
CA SER A 24 2.67 19.65 6.38
C SER A 24 1.20 19.58 6.78
N GLY A 25 0.63 18.36 6.82
CA GLY A 25 -0.80 18.11 7.01
C GLY A 25 -1.59 18.08 5.70
N SER A 26 -0.93 18.24 4.55
CA SER A 26 -1.58 18.07 3.25
C SER A 26 -1.86 16.59 3.02
N TYR A 27 -3.01 16.28 2.43
CA TYR A 27 -3.41 14.91 2.13
C TYR A 27 -3.91 14.76 0.70
N PHE A 28 -3.68 13.58 0.12
CA PHE A 28 -4.00 13.26 -1.26
C PHE A 28 -4.60 11.85 -1.35
N SER A 29 -5.65 11.68 -2.16
CA SER A 29 -6.25 10.37 -2.43
C SER A 29 -5.50 9.65 -3.55
N TRP A 30 -5.35 8.33 -3.40
CA TRP A 30 -4.66 7.49 -4.36
C TRP A 30 -5.45 6.20 -4.60
N LYS A 31 -5.24 5.60 -5.78
CA LYS A 31 -5.70 4.23 -6.08
C LYS A 31 -4.66 3.19 -5.68
N ALA A 32 -3.39 3.51 -5.89
CA ALA A 32 -2.24 2.79 -5.39
C ALA A 32 -1.14 3.80 -5.05
N SER A 33 -0.40 3.59 -3.98
CA SER A 33 0.73 4.45 -3.60
C SER A 33 1.81 3.65 -2.89
N ALA A 34 3.03 4.17 -2.95
CA ALA A 34 4.19 3.65 -2.25
C ALA A 34 4.91 4.81 -1.55
N MET A 35 5.64 4.49 -0.49
CA MET A 35 6.41 5.45 0.30
C MET A 35 7.70 4.82 0.83
N GLY A 36 8.67 5.66 1.22
CA GLY A 36 9.97 5.23 1.74
C GLY A 36 11.09 5.26 0.70
N LYS A 37 12.13 4.44 0.93
CA LYS A 37 13.28 4.32 0.02
C LYS A 37 12.80 3.82 -1.36
N ASN A 38 13.34 4.37 -2.43
CA ASN A 38 13.04 3.97 -3.82
C ASN A 38 11.58 4.20 -4.29
N VAL A 39 10.87 5.14 -3.65
CA VAL A 39 9.46 5.43 -3.98
C VAL A 39 9.20 5.75 -5.46
N SER A 40 10.14 6.40 -6.16
CA SER A 40 10.00 6.72 -7.58
C SER A 40 9.79 5.47 -8.42
N ASN A 41 10.65 4.45 -8.24
CA ASN A 41 10.55 3.19 -8.98
C ASN A 41 9.31 2.40 -8.55
N ALA A 42 9.02 2.39 -7.25
CA ALA A 42 7.84 1.70 -6.71
C ALA A 42 6.53 2.26 -7.30
N LYS A 43 6.39 3.59 -7.41
CA LYS A 43 5.22 4.23 -8.03
C LYS A 43 5.13 3.90 -9.51
N THR A 44 6.22 3.97 -10.26
CA THR A 44 6.23 3.53 -11.68
C THR A 44 5.86 2.06 -11.85
N PHE A 45 6.24 1.19 -10.91
CA PHE A 45 5.87 -0.22 -10.95
C PHE A 45 4.36 -0.42 -10.71
N LEU A 46 3.81 0.29 -9.73
CA LEU A 46 2.36 0.28 -9.43
C LEU A 46 1.56 0.83 -10.62
N GLU A 47 1.96 1.96 -11.19
CA GLU A 47 1.30 2.57 -12.35
C GLU A 47 1.17 1.62 -13.55
N LYS A 48 2.15 0.74 -13.75
CA LYS A 48 2.14 -0.22 -14.87
C LYS A 48 1.27 -1.45 -14.64
N ARG A 49 0.98 -1.79 -13.38
CA ARG A 49 0.28 -3.04 -13.01
C ARG A 49 -1.11 -2.80 -12.47
N TYR A 50 -1.35 -1.65 -11.84
CA TYR A 50 -2.65 -1.30 -11.30
C TYR A 50 -3.71 -1.23 -12.40
N THR A 51 -4.87 -1.82 -12.13
CA THR A 51 -6.11 -1.69 -12.89
C THR A 51 -7.26 -1.55 -11.90
N ASP A 52 -8.34 -0.88 -12.30
CA ASP A 52 -9.49 -0.65 -11.41
C ASP A 52 -10.30 -1.91 -11.10
N ASP A 53 -10.14 -2.96 -11.90
CA ASP A 53 -10.82 -4.26 -11.81
C ASP A 53 -9.96 -5.36 -11.16
N MET A 54 -8.83 -5.00 -10.55
CA MET A 54 -7.91 -5.94 -9.95
C MET A 54 -8.52 -6.68 -8.76
N GLU A 55 -8.40 -8.01 -8.74
CA GLU A 55 -8.82 -8.82 -7.61
C GLU A 55 -7.88 -8.66 -6.41
N LEU A 56 -8.38 -8.96 -5.20
CA LEU A 56 -7.64 -8.77 -3.96
C LEU A 56 -6.30 -9.51 -3.95
N ASP A 57 -6.28 -10.76 -4.42
CA ASP A 57 -5.07 -11.58 -4.43
C ASP A 57 -4.01 -11.02 -5.39
N ASP A 58 -4.42 -10.50 -6.55
CA ASP A 58 -3.55 -9.83 -7.51
C ASP A 58 -3.02 -8.50 -6.96
N ALA A 59 -3.85 -7.76 -6.21
CA ALA A 59 -3.44 -6.52 -5.55
C ALA A 59 -2.39 -6.80 -4.45
N VAL A 60 -2.60 -7.83 -3.63
CA VAL A 60 -1.63 -8.29 -2.63
C VAL A 60 -0.33 -8.74 -3.30
N HIS A 61 -0.42 -9.53 -4.37
CA HIS A 61 0.75 -9.98 -5.11
C HIS A 61 1.54 -8.80 -5.71
N THR A 62 0.83 -7.85 -6.32
CA THR A 62 1.42 -6.62 -6.87
C THR A 62 2.13 -5.81 -5.80
N ALA A 63 1.51 -5.62 -4.62
CA ALA A 63 2.13 -4.91 -3.51
C ALA A 63 3.42 -5.58 -3.02
N ILE A 64 3.44 -6.92 -2.90
CA ILE A 64 4.65 -7.68 -2.52
C ILE A 64 5.75 -7.52 -3.58
N LEU A 65 5.40 -7.60 -4.86
CA LEU A 65 6.36 -7.39 -5.95
C LEU A 65 6.93 -5.97 -5.94
N THR A 66 6.10 -4.96 -5.70
CA THR A 66 6.54 -3.57 -5.57
C THR A 66 7.53 -3.40 -4.41
N LEU A 67 7.27 -4.04 -3.26
CA LEU A 67 8.21 -4.02 -2.12
C LEU A 67 9.55 -4.68 -2.50
N LYS A 68 9.51 -5.76 -3.28
CA LYS A 68 10.70 -6.52 -3.70
C LYS A 68 11.66 -5.71 -4.55
N GLU A 69 11.16 -4.78 -5.38
CA GLU A 69 12.00 -3.88 -6.19
C GLU A 69 12.86 -2.93 -5.32
N GLY A 70 12.41 -2.64 -4.10
CA GLY A 70 13.10 -1.74 -3.17
C GLY A 70 13.87 -2.44 -2.05
N PHE A 71 13.75 -3.77 -1.92
CA PHE A 71 14.25 -4.53 -0.79
C PHE A 71 15.57 -5.24 -1.12
N GLU A 72 16.62 -4.94 -0.35
CA GLU A 72 17.91 -5.62 -0.46
C GLU A 72 17.86 -6.92 0.36
N GLY A 73 17.62 -8.05 -0.30
CA GLY A 73 17.60 -9.38 0.33
C GLY A 73 16.39 -10.23 -0.05
N GLN A 74 16.13 -11.28 0.73
CA GLN A 74 14.95 -12.14 0.53
C GLN A 74 13.76 -11.62 1.35
N ILE A 75 12.64 -11.37 0.67
CA ILE A 75 11.36 -11.14 1.34
C ILE A 75 10.82 -12.46 1.89
N SER A 76 10.32 -12.42 3.12
CA SER A 76 9.69 -13.56 3.80
C SER A 76 8.63 -13.04 4.76
N GLY A 77 7.71 -13.90 5.21
CA GLY A 77 6.68 -13.49 6.17
C GLY A 77 7.17 -13.06 7.56
N LYS A 78 8.47 -13.14 7.81
CA LYS A 78 9.11 -12.60 9.02
C LYS A 78 9.57 -11.15 8.88
N ASN A 79 9.61 -10.61 7.66
CA ASN A 79 10.16 -9.28 7.38
C ASN A 79 9.20 -8.34 6.64
N ILE A 80 8.00 -8.82 6.33
CA ILE A 80 6.90 -8.00 5.81
C ILE A 80 5.63 -8.30 6.59
N GLU A 81 4.79 -7.27 6.71
CA GLU A 81 3.46 -7.37 7.29
C GLU A 81 2.43 -6.94 6.24
N ILE A 82 1.30 -7.62 6.18
CA ILE A 82 0.22 -7.31 5.25
C ILE A 82 -1.05 -7.08 6.05
N GLY A 83 -1.69 -5.93 5.83
CA GLY A 83 -2.99 -5.59 6.40
C GLY A 83 -4.02 -5.47 5.29
N ILE A 84 -5.19 -6.08 5.48
CA ILE A 84 -6.31 -6.02 4.54
C ILE A 84 -7.54 -5.49 5.25
N ILE A 85 -8.25 -4.55 4.59
CA ILE A 85 -9.53 -3.99 5.02
C ILE A 85 -10.52 -4.03 3.85
N GLY A 86 -11.78 -4.34 4.13
CA GLY A 86 -12.85 -4.46 3.12
C GLY A 86 -14.22 -4.47 3.77
N ALA A 87 -15.29 -4.48 2.95
CA ALA A 87 -16.68 -4.45 3.41
C ALA A 87 -17.01 -5.53 4.47
N ASP A 88 -16.43 -6.72 4.30
CA ASP A 88 -16.59 -7.91 5.16
C ASP A 88 -15.35 -8.19 6.02
N LYS A 89 -14.30 -7.35 5.92
CA LYS A 89 -13.01 -7.56 6.57
C LYS A 89 -12.67 -6.38 7.48
N GLN A 90 -12.80 -6.60 8.79
CA GLN A 90 -12.09 -5.76 9.76
C GLN A 90 -10.58 -5.90 9.52
N PHE A 91 -9.82 -4.83 9.80
CA PHE A 91 -8.36 -4.86 9.67
C PHE A 91 -7.78 -6.10 10.36
N ARG A 92 -7.14 -6.96 9.56
CA ARG A 92 -6.46 -8.16 10.06
C ARG A 92 -4.99 -8.07 9.68
N HIS A 93 -4.14 -8.30 10.66
CA HIS A 93 -2.72 -8.55 10.43
C HIS A 93 -2.60 -9.96 9.84
N ALA A 94 -2.29 -10.04 8.55
CA ALA A 94 -1.97 -11.29 7.87
C ALA A 94 -0.45 -11.51 8.00
N LEU A 95 -0.07 -12.40 8.91
CA LEU A 95 1.28 -12.98 8.93
C LEU A 95 1.36 -13.99 7.79
N SER A 96 2.36 -13.86 6.92
CA SER A 96 2.66 -14.87 5.88
C SER A 96 3.63 -15.93 6.37
#